data_AF-A0A7I7XKK9-F1
#
_entry.id   AF-A0A7I7XKK9-F1
#
_cell.length_a   1.000
_cell.length_b   1.000
_cell.length_c   1.000
_cell.angle_alpha   90.00
_cell.angle_beta   90.00
_cell.angle_gamma   90.00
#
_symmetry.space_group_name_H-M   'P 1'
#
loop_
_entity.id
_entity.type
_entity.pdbx_description
1 polymer ?
#
loop_
_entity_poly.entity_id
_entity_poly.type
_entity_poly.pdbx_seq_one_letter_code
_entity_poly.pdbx_strand_id
1 'polypeptide(L)'
;MTSDVETPTPSDPMPNLARPWAPHRRRTYLALTALTGVAFTGVVLGVGLHWLPPTFTVDVVANLLFGVPVILLPLVYFWTGRGEHRPPLERAAELTMIYLPYTAGSQLGYELIFLIGHPFDLWTPTSDPGWKWLWWQWGLTDTRYTSGNDWIFGLEFVGVATGITLFVLWTRLLRPTLAIESRIRCLWLAFAGCSILIGTTGVYFLSEVRAGFSDVGQGAFGLWFKFIAENVPFAVLPFFVLWGIHRQVDYLTRRAGALDATAHLA
;
A
#
# COMPACT_ATOMS: atom_id res chain seq x y z
N MET A 1 -28.40 49.80 20.00
CA MET A 1 -27.26 48.93 19.66
C MET A 1 -27.79 47.52 19.63
N THR A 2 -28.29 47.11 18.46
CA THR A 2 -28.79 45.77 18.19
C THR A 2 -27.57 44.86 17.99
N SER A 3 -27.53 43.79 18.76
CA SER A 3 -26.58 42.70 18.63
C SER A 3 -26.72 42.05 17.25
N ASP A 4 -25.74 42.26 16.38
CA ASP A 4 -25.57 41.45 15.18
C ASP A 4 -25.15 40.05 15.63
N VAL A 5 -26.16 39.22 15.89
CA VAL A 5 -25.99 37.77 15.94
C VAL A 5 -25.70 37.36 14.51
N GLU A 6 -24.43 37.15 14.20
CA GLU A 6 -24.03 36.42 13.01
C GLU A 6 -24.71 35.05 13.05
N THR A 7 -25.78 34.91 12.27
CA THR A 7 -26.39 33.63 11.96
C THR A 7 -25.31 32.78 11.28
N PRO A 8 -25.00 31.58 11.81
CA PRO A 8 -24.03 30.69 11.18
C PRO A 8 -24.50 30.38 9.77
N THR A 9 -23.68 30.71 8.77
CA THR A 9 -23.91 30.33 7.38
C THR A 9 -24.07 28.80 7.24
N PRO A 10 -24.84 28.32 6.25
CA PRO A 10 -25.26 26.94 6.16
C PRO A 10 -24.07 25.99 6.09
N SER A 11 -24.05 25.04 7.03
CA SER A 11 -23.33 23.75 7.03
C SER A 11 -22.26 23.59 5.95
N ASP A 12 -20.99 23.76 6.32
CA ASP A 12 -19.92 23.10 5.58
C ASP A 12 -20.31 21.62 5.40
N PRO A 13 -20.36 21.10 4.16
CA PRO A 13 -20.70 19.71 3.93
C PRO A 13 -19.78 18.84 4.78
N MET A 14 -20.36 17.90 5.53
CA MET A 14 -19.57 16.97 6.33
C MET A 14 -18.49 16.33 5.44
N PRO A 15 -17.20 16.37 5.85
CA PRO A 15 -16.13 15.77 5.07
C PRO A 15 -16.41 14.30 4.81
N ASN A 16 -16.36 13.86 3.55
CA ASN A 16 -16.58 12.46 3.21
C ASN A 16 -15.30 11.65 3.47
N LEU A 17 -15.17 11.08 4.66
CA LEU A 17 -13.99 10.29 5.04
C LEU A 17 -14.03 8.82 4.58
N ALA A 18 -15.21 8.29 4.25
CA ALA A 18 -15.38 6.87 3.92
C ALA A 18 -15.07 6.58 2.44
N ARG A 19 -15.44 7.50 1.54
CA ARG A 19 -15.24 7.37 0.10
C ARG A 19 -14.72 8.69 -0.49
N PRO A 20 -13.56 9.20 -0.03
CA PRO A 20 -12.99 10.50 -0.37
C PRO A 20 -12.39 10.58 -1.78
N TRP A 21 -12.94 9.90 -2.79
CA TRP A 21 -12.30 9.78 -4.09
C TRP A 21 -12.51 11.03 -4.94
N ALA A 22 -11.43 11.64 -5.44
CA ALA A 22 -11.57 12.68 -6.46
C ALA A 22 -12.14 12.07 -7.76
N PRO A 23 -13.18 12.67 -8.36
CA PRO A 23 -13.81 12.13 -9.57
C PRO A 23 -12.84 11.92 -10.74
N HIS A 24 -11.86 12.80 -10.91
CA HIS A 24 -10.88 12.73 -11.98
C HIS A 24 -9.78 11.68 -11.74
N ARG A 25 -9.41 11.41 -10.47
CA ARG A 25 -8.38 10.41 -10.12
C ARG A 25 -8.92 8.99 -10.04
N ARG A 26 -10.21 8.81 -9.76
CA ARG A 26 -10.85 7.49 -9.61
C ARG A 26 -10.60 6.56 -10.81
N ARG A 27 -10.71 7.10 -12.03
CA ARG A 27 -10.46 6.33 -13.26
C ARG A 27 -8.99 5.94 -13.38
N THR A 28 -8.08 6.84 -13.03
CA THR A 28 -6.64 6.58 -13.04
C THR A 28 -6.27 5.50 -12.03
N TYR A 29 -6.77 5.56 -10.78
CA TYR A 29 -6.52 4.50 -9.80
C TYR A 29 -7.01 3.15 -10.30
N LEU A 30 -8.24 3.08 -10.83
CA LEU A 30 -8.79 1.85 -11.37
C LEU A 30 -7.96 1.32 -12.55
N ALA A 31 -7.56 2.19 -13.48
CA ALA A 31 -6.76 1.80 -14.63
C ALA A 31 -5.37 1.29 -14.22
N LEU A 32 -4.69 1.96 -13.30
CA LEU A 32 -3.37 1.53 -12.81
C LEU A 32 -3.46 0.22 -12.03
N THR A 33 -4.45 0.05 -11.15
CA THR A 33 -4.66 -1.22 -10.44
C THR A 33 -5.00 -2.35 -11.40
N ALA A 34 -5.88 -2.11 -12.38
CA ALA A 34 -6.24 -3.11 -13.38
C ALA A 34 -5.04 -3.50 -14.25
N LEU A 35 -4.26 -2.52 -14.72
CA LEU A 35 -3.04 -2.76 -15.50
C LEU A 35 -2.06 -3.62 -14.71
N THR A 36 -1.82 -3.29 -13.43
CA THR A 36 -0.95 -4.06 -12.53
C THR A 36 -1.42 -5.50 -12.43
N GLY A 37 -2.70 -5.71 -12.11
CA GLY A 37 -3.26 -7.06 -11.92
C GLY A 37 -3.27 -7.90 -13.20
N VAL A 38 -3.59 -7.29 -14.35
CA VAL A 38 -3.59 -7.96 -15.66
C VAL A 38 -2.17 -8.29 -16.11
N ALA A 39 -1.22 -7.36 -16.00
CA ALA A 39 0.17 -7.60 -16.37
C ALA A 39 0.78 -8.71 -15.50
N PHE A 40 0.58 -8.63 -14.19
CA PHE A 40 1.04 -9.63 -13.23
C PHE A 40 0.50 -11.02 -13.55
N THR A 41 -0.83 -11.16 -13.64
CA THR A 41 -1.48 -12.45 -13.90
C THR A 41 -1.13 -12.97 -15.29
N GLY A 42 -1.09 -12.08 -16.29
CA GLY A 42 -0.80 -12.40 -17.67
C GLY A 42 0.60 -12.96 -17.87
N VAL A 43 1.61 -12.40 -17.19
CA VAL A 43 3.00 -12.90 -17.28
C VAL A 43 3.14 -14.23 -16.54
N VAL A 44 2.60 -14.35 -15.33
CA VAL A 44 2.64 -15.62 -14.57
C VAL A 44 2.00 -16.76 -15.35
N LEU A 45 0.81 -16.55 -15.91
CA LEU A 45 0.15 -17.54 -16.75
C LEU A 45 0.88 -17.76 -18.08
N GLY A 46 1.37 -16.69 -18.72
CA GLY A 46 2.09 -16.77 -19.98
C GLY A 46 3.37 -17.59 -19.86
N VAL A 47 4.15 -17.40 -18.79
CA VAL A 47 5.34 -18.23 -18.52
C VAL A 47 4.94 -19.64 -18.09
N GLY A 48 3.92 -19.78 -17.23
CA GLY A 48 3.43 -21.09 -16.77
C GLY A 48 2.84 -21.98 -17.88
N LEU A 49 2.27 -21.39 -18.92
CA LEU A 49 1.74 -22.08 -20.10
C LEU A 49 2.77 -22.15 -21.25
N HIS A 50 4.01 -21.71 -21.01
CA HIS A 50 5.10 -21.64 -21.99
C HIS A 50 4.81 -20.78 -23.24
N TRP A 51 3.90 -19.80 -23.14
CA TRP A 51 3.68 -18.78 -24.17
C TRP A 51 4.74 -17.67 -24.12
N LEU A 52 5.33 -17.44 -22.95
CA LEU A 52 6.41 -16.49 -22.73
C LEU A 52 7.64 -17.23 -22.18
N PRO A 53 8.85 -16.97 -22.70
CA PRO A 53 10.05 -17.58 -22.17
C PRO A 53 10.52 -16.85 -20.90
N PRO A 54 11.00 -17.56 -19.87
CA PRO A 54 11.50 -16.98 -18.61
C PRO A 54 12.87 -16.33 -18.80
N THR A 55 12.90 -15.23 -19.56
CA THR A 55 14.12 -14.51 -19.94
C THR A 55 14.24 -13.19 -19.20
N PHE A 56 15.45 -12.65 -19.15
CA PHE A 56 15.70 -11.32 -18.60
C PHE A 56 14.87 -10.23 -19.29
N THR A 57 14.63 -10.33 -20.60
CA THR A 57 13.78 -9.37 -21.32
C THR A 57 12.34 -9.40 -20.81
N VAL A 58 11.77 -10.60 -20.59
CA VAL A 58 10.43 -10.75 -20.02
C VAL A 58 10.40 -10.22 -18.59
N ASP A 59 11.44 -10.48 -17.80
CA ASP A 59 11.64 -9.92 -16.46
C ASP A 59 11.57 -8.39 -16.46
N VAL A 60 12.39 -7.73 -17.28
CA VAL A 60 12.41 -6.27 -17.40
C VAL A 60 11.05 -5.73 -17.83
N VAL A 61 10.46 -6.28 -18.89
CA VAL A 61 9.18 -5.79 -19.42
C VAL A 61 8.05 -5.96 -18.39
N ALA A 62 7.99 -7.11 -17.73
CA ALA A 62 6.97 -7.38 -16.72
C ALA A 62 7.10 -6.43 -15.53
N ASN A 63 8.29 -6.30 -14.95
CA ASN A 63 8.54 -5.40 -13.82
C ASN A 63 8.30 -3.92 -14.19
N LEU A 64 8.51 -3.51 -15.45
CA LEU A 64 8.06 -2.20 -15.90
C LEU A 64 6.54 -2.08 -15.95
N LEU A 65 5.84 -3.09 -16.47
CA LEU A 65 4.39 -3.08 -16.64
C LEU A 65 3.61 -3.09 -15.31
N PHE A 66 4.11 -3.74 -14.26
CA PHE A 66 3.48 -3.71 -12.94
C PHE A 66 4.16 -2.73 -11.97
N GLY A 67 5.49 -2.60 -12.00
CA GLY A 67 6.27 -1.74 -11.10
C GLY A 67 6.07 -0.24 -11.37
N VAL A 68 5.96 0.18 -12.63
CA VAL A 68 5.71 1.61 -12.94
C VAL A 68 4.33 2.05 -12.41
N PRO A 69 3.22 1.33 -12.67
CA PRO A 69 1.94 1.65 -12.04
C PRO A 69 2.00 1.68 -10.51
N VAL A 70 2.72 0.73 -9.90
CA VAL A 70 2.94 0.66 -8.45
C VAL A 70 3.63 1.94 -7.93
N ILE A 71 4.63 2.45 -8.64
CA ILE A 71 5.32 3.71 -8.30
C ILE A 71 4.43 4.94 -8.57
N LEU A 72 3.65 4.93 -9.65
CA LEU A 72 2.83 6.08 -10.08
C LEU A 72 1.56 6.25 -9.25
N LEU A 73 0.92 5.17 -8.82
CA LEU A 73 -0.34 5.18 -8.09
C LEU A 73 -0.35 6.13 -6.88
N PRO A 74 0.71 6.20 -6.06
CA PRO A 74 0.79 7.20 -4.99
C PRO A 74 1.15 8.61 -5.47
N LEU A 75 1.79 8.77 -6.63
CA LEU A 75 2.03 10.08 -7.24
C LEU A 75 0.76 10.70 -7.83
N VAL A 76 -0.18 9.85 -8.29
CA VAL A 76 -1.51 10.30 -8.75
C VAL A 76 -2.25 11.06 -7.64
N TYR A 77 -2.03 10.74 -6.37
CA TYR A 77 -2.60 11.51 -5.26
C TYR A 77 -2.16 12.99 -5.28
N PHE A 78 -0.90 13.28 -5.62
CA PHE A 78 -0.37 14.64 -5.68
C PHE A 78 -0.81 15.40 -6.95
N TRP A 79 -1.45 14.72 -7.90
CA TRP A 79 -2.02 15.37 -9.07
C TRP A 79 -3.34 16.07 -8.74
N THR A 80 -3.27 17.38 -8.55
CA THR A 80 -4.46 18.23 -8.32
C THR A 80 -5.09 18.66 -9.64
N GLY A 81 -6.39 18.42 -9.80
CA GLY A 81 -7.14 18.86 -10.96
C GLY A 81 -7.26 20.39 -11.05
N ARG A 82 -7.42 20.93 -12.27
CA ARG A 82 -7.70 22.37 -12.45
C ARG A 82 -8.99 22.75 -11.70
N GLY A 83 -8.88 23.71 -10.78
CA GLY A 83 -10.00 24.19 -9.96
C GLY A 83 -10.38 23.29 -8.78
N GLU A 84 -9.53 22.33 -8.38
CA GLU A 84 -9.82 21.44 -7.23
C GLU A 84 -9.69 22.16 -5.88
N HIS A 85 -10.81 22.53 -5.27
CA HIS A 85 -10.90 23.14 -3.94
C HIS A 85 -11.30 22.15 -2.83
N ARG A 86 -10.78 20.92 -2.87
CA ARG A 86 -11.15 19.90 -1.88
C ARG A 86 -10.55 20.17 -0.50
N PRO A 87 -11.31 19.96 0.61
CA PRO A 87 -10.80 20.16 1.96
C PRO A 87 -9.54 19.31 2.24
N PRO A 88 -8.54 19.83 2.97
CA PRO A 88 -7.32 19.09 3.29
C PRO A 88 -7.59 17.74 3.98
N LEU A 89 -8.64 17.67 4.81
CA LEU A 89 -9.04 16.46 5.51
C LEU A 89 -9.55 15.36 4.56
N GLU A 90 -10.26 15.73 3.49
CA GLU A 90 -10.69 14.74 2.50
C GLU A 90 -9.52 14.22 1.66
N ARG A 91 -8.53 15.06 1.37
CA ARG A 91 -7.31 14.62 0.69
C ARG A 91 -6.52 13.64 1.57
N ALA A 92 -6.39 13.96 2.86
CA ALA A 92 -5.78 13.06 3.84
C ALA A 92 -6.51 11.70 3.89
N ALA A 93 -7.85 11.71 3.90
CA ALA A 93 -8.64 10.49 3.84
C ALA A 93 -8.45 9.74 2.51
N GLU A 94 -8.37 10.44 1.38
CA GLU A 94 -8.10 9.84 0.06
C GLU A 94 -6.78 9.08 0.06
N LEU A 95 -5.70 9.70 0.53
CA LEU A 95 -4.40 9.06 0.63
C LEU A 95 -4.47 7.78 1.47
N THR A 96 -5.10 7.83 2.65
CA THR A 96 -5.30 6.64 3.49
C THR A 96 -6.07 5.56 2.76
N MET A 97 -7.20 5.91 2.13
CA MET A 97 -8.10 4.95 1.51
C MET A 97 -7.53 4.32 0.23
N ILE A 98 -6.59 4.98 -0.45
CA ILE A 98 -5.81 4.40 -1.57
C ILE A 98 -4.69 3.51 -1.05
N TYR A 99 -3.94 3.99 -0.04
CA TYR A 99 -2.73 3.31 0.40
C TYR A 99 -3.02 1.98 1.09
N LEU A 100 -4.00 1.93 1.99
CA LEU A 100 -4.32 0.70 2.74
C LEU A 100 -4.58 -0.53 1.86
N PRO A 101 -5.47 -0.49 0.85
CA PRO A 101 -5.69 -1.64 -0.02
C PRO A 101 -4.51 -1.90 -0.96
N TYR A 102 -3.75 -0.86 -1.33
CA TYR A 102 -2.56 -1.01 -2.15
C TYR A 102 -1.46 -1.79 -1.42
N THR A 103 -1.12 -1.38 -0.19
CA THR A 103 -0.11 -2.09 0.62
C THR A 103 -0.61 -3.49 1.01
N ALA A 104 -1.88 -3.62 1.42
CA ALA A 104 -2.45 -4.93 1.72
C ALA A 104 -2.47 -5.85 0.49
N GLY A 105 -2.72 -5.30 -0.71
CA GLY A 105 -2.67 -6.04 -1.96
C GLY A 105 -1.28 -6.60 -2.28
N SER A 106 -0.22 -5.84 -2.04
CA SER A 106 1.16 -6.34 -2.15
C SER A 106 1.42 -7.48 -1.15
N GLN A 107 1.07 -7.29 0.13
CA GLN A 107 1.27 -8.30 1.15
C GLN A 107 0.50 -9.60 0.86
N LEU A 108 -0.76 -9.50 0.42
CA LEU A 108 -1.61 -10.66 0.16
C LEU A 108 -1.37 -11.30 -1.23
N GLY A 109 -1.03 -10.49 -2.23
CA GLY A 109 -0.86 -10.93 -3.61
C GLY A 109 0.56 -11.37 -3.94
N TYR A 110 1.56 -10.91 -3.19
CA TYR A 110 2.97 -11.21 -3.39
C TYR A 110 3.50 -12.05 -2.23
N GLU A 111 3.59 -11.45 -1.04
CA GLU A 111 4.29 -12.03 0.12
C GLU A 111 3.60 -13.28 0.68
N LEU A 112 2.27 -13.30 0.70
CA LEU A 112 1.52 -14.49 1.12
C LEU A 112 1.82 -15.68 0.20
N ILE A 113 1.99 -15.45 -1.11
CA ILE A 113 2.35 -16.52 -2.04
C ILE A 113 3.72 -17.06 -1.64
N PHE A 114 4.71 -16.19 -1.39
CA PHE A 114 6.04 -16.61 -0.92
C PHE A 114 5.97 -17.45 0.35
N LEU A 115 5.26 -16.97 1.38
CA LEU A 115 5.12 -17.71 2.63
C LEU A 115 4.49 -19.09 2.44
N ILE A 116 3.48 -19.20 1.57
CA ILE A 116 2.83 -20.48 1.29
C ILE A 116 3.79 -21.44 0.58
N GLY A 117 4.58 -20.97 -0.38
CA GLY A 117 5.46 -21.87 -1.15
C GLY A 117 6.77 -22.22 -0.46
N HIS A 118 7.21 -21.45 0.53
CA HIS A 118 8.49 -21.67 1.18
C HIS A 118 8.56 -23.01 1.93
N PRO A 119 7.54 -23.47 2.71
CA PRO A 119 7.54 -24.80 3.32
C PRO A 119 7.54 -25.99 2.35
N PHE A 120 7.29 -25.76 1.06
CA PHE A 120 7.27 -26.78 0.02
C PHE A 120 8.43 -26.63 -0.97
N ASP A 121 9.45 -25.84 -0.62
CA ASP A 121 10.64 -25.60 -1.44
C ASP A 121 10.34 -25.08 -2.86
N LEU A 122 9.21 -24.41 -3.06
CA LEU A 122 8.76 -23.98 -4.40
C LEU A 122 9.71 -22.94 -5.01
N TRP A 123 10.43 -22.19 -4.18
CA TRP A 123 11.32 -21.09 -4.62
C TRP A 123 12.76 -21.53 -4.86
N THR A 124 13.03 -22.83 -4.81
CA THR A 124 14.34 -23.37 -5.16
C THR A 124 14.77 -22.91 -6.56
N PRO A 125 16.02 -22.47 -6.75
CA PRO A 125 16.52 -22.05 -8.06
C PRO A 125 16.31 -23.13 -9.13
N THR A 126 15.84 -22.71 -10.31
CA THR A 126 15.55 -23.59 -11.45
C THR A 126 15.78 -22.86 -12.77
N SER A 127 16.02 -23.58 -13.85
CA SER A 127 16.05 -23.02 -15.21
C SER A 127 14.66 -22.94 -15.86
N ASP A 128 13.68 -23.66 -15.32
CA ASP A 128 12.30 -23.65 -15.78
C ASP A 128 11.35 -23.35 -14.61
N PRO A 129 11.01 -22.07 -14.40
CA PRO A 129 10.18 -21.67 -13.27
C PRO A 129 8.68 -21.92 -13.50
N GLY A 130 8.21 -22.00 -14.76
CA GLY A 130 6.79 -22.09 -15.08
C GLY A 130 5.95 -21.04 -14.34
N TRP A 131 4.89 -21.47 -13.66
CA TRP A 131 4.01 -20.58 -12.88
C TRP A 131 4.71 -19.92 -11.68
N LYS A 132 5.86 -20.45 -11.24
CA LYS A 132 6.67 -19.93 -10.12
C LYS A 132 7.52 -18.73 -10.53
N TRP A 133 7.39 -18.29 -11.79
CA TRP A 133 8.17 -17.22 -12.39
C TRP A 133 8.28 -15.97 -11.51
N LEU A 134 7.20 -15.61 -10.81
CA LEU A 134 7.17 -14.41 -9.98
C LEU A 134 8.23 -14.39 -8.87
N TRP A 135 8.30 -15.46 -8.08
CA TRP A 135 9.27 -15.57 -7.00
C TRP A 135 10.63 -16.02 -7.50
N TRP A 136 10.66 -16.74 -8.62
CA TRP A 136 11.89 -17.04 -9.31
C TRP A 136 12.61 -15.76 -9.77
N GLN A 137 11.92 -14.84 -10.46
CA GLN A 137 12.55 -13.62 -10.96
C GLN A 137 13.00 -12.70 -9.82
N TRP A 138 12.26 -12.65 -8.72
CA TRP A 138 12.67 -11.91 -7.54
C TRP A 138 13.88 -12.55 -6.86
N GLY A 139 13.90 -13.88 -6.78
CA GLY A 139 15.03 -14.65 -6.27
C GLY A 139 16.33 -14.48 -7.05
N LEU A 140 16.26 -14.15 -8.34
CA LEU A 140 17.44 -13.75 -9.13
C LEU A 140 18.00 -12.39 -8.69
N THR A 141 17.16 -11.52 -8.14
CA THR A 141 17.52 -10.19 -7.63
C THR A 141 17.94 -10.24 -6.19
N ASP A 142 17.25 -11.02 -5.35
CA ASP A 142 17.54 -11.12 -3.92
C ASP A 142 17.57 -12.61 -3.54
N THR A 143 18.78 -13.15 -3.40
CA THR A 143 19.01 -14.59 -3.21
C THR A 143 18.35 -15.14 -1.95
N ARG A 144 18.07 -14.29 -0.96
CA ARG A 144 17.50 -14.70 0.33
C ARG A 144 16.07 -15.22 0.21
N TYR A 145 15.34 -14.81 -0.82
CA TYR A 145 14.00 -15.35 -1.13
C TYR A 145 14.04 -16.77 -1.70
N THR A 146 15.24 -17.29 -2.02
CA THR A 146 15.43 -18.66 -2.51
C THR A 146 16.32 -19.51 -1.61
N SER A 147 16.98 -18.90 -0.62
CA SER A 147 18.00 -19.55 0.21
C SER A 147 17.48 -20.09 1.55
N GLY A 148 16.16 -20.08 1.79
CA GLY A 148 15.61 -20.49 3.07
C GLY A 148 15.92 -19.52 4.22
N ASN A 149 16.04 -18.22 3.94
CA ASN A 149 16.48 -17.25 4.92
C ASN A 149 15.39 -16.97 5.99
N ASP A 150 15.61 -17.46 7.21
CA ASP A 150 14.69 -17.31 8.36
C ASP A 150 14.30 -15.85 8.63
N TRP A 151 15.24 -14.92 8.40
CA TRP A 151 15.03 -13.51 8.64
C TRP A 151 14.03 -12.90 7.63
N ILE A 152 14.21 -13.19 6.33
CA ILE A 152 13.26 -12.76 5.29
C ILE A 152 11.89 -13.41 5.51
N PHE A 153 11.85 -14.71 5.82
CA PHE A 153 10.59 -15.38 6.12
C PHE A 153 9.83 -14.72 7.29
N GLY A 154 10.54 -14.39 8.37
CA GLY A 154 9.97 -13.68 9.52
C GLY A 154 9.44 -12.28 9.17
N LEU A 155 10.18 -11.51 8.37
CA LEU A 155 9.74 -10.19 7.90
C LEU A 155 8.47 -10.29 7.07
N GLU A 156 8.43 -11.21 6.10
CA GLU A 156 7.25 -11.38 5.24
C GLU A 156 6.05 -11.90 6.04
N PHE A 157 6.25 -12.76 7.04
CA PHE A 157 5.17 -13.19 7.92
C PHE A 157 4.52 -12.01 8.66
N VAL A 158 5.34 -11.10 9.22
CA VAL A 158 4.84 -9.88 9.87
C VAL A 158 4.15 -8.97 8.86
N GLY A 159 4.72 -8.84 7.66
CA GLY A 159 4.13 -8.10 6.54
C GLY A 159 2.73 -8.59 6.18
N VAL A 160 2.59 -9.91 5.95
CA VAL A 160 1.32 -10.56 5.61
C VAL A 160 0.28 -10.42 6.72
N ALA A 161 0.64 -10.69 7.98
CA ALA A 161 -0.28 -10.54 9.11
C ALA A 161 -0.78 -9.08 9.24
N THR A 162 0.12 -8.12 9.00
CA THR A 162 -0.22 -6.70 8.96
C THR A 162 -1.10 -6.36 7.76
N GLY A 163 -0.81 -6.89 6.58
CA GLY A 163 -1.60 -6.73 5.36
C GLY A 163 -3.04 -7.21 5.52
N ILE A 164 -3.25 -8.39 6.12
CA ILE A 164 -4.58 -8.91 6.48
C ILE A 164 -5.31 -7.91 7.38
N THR A 165 -4.64 -7.44 8.42
CA THR A 165 -5.21 -6.47 9.37
C THR A 165 -5.61 -5.18 8.66
N LEU A 166 -4.73 -4.60 7.85
CA LEU A 166 -4.99 -3.37 7.10
C LEU A 166 -6.14 -3.54 6.09
N PHE A 167 -6.24 -4.69 5.44
CA PHE A 167 -7.36 -5.01 4.54
C PHE A 167 -8.70 -5.02 5.29
N VAL A 168 -8.77 -5.71 6.44
CA VAL A 168 -9.97 -5.74 7.28
C VAL A 168 -10.36 -4.32 7.73
N LEU A 169 -9.39 -3.54 8.21
CA LEU A 169 -9.64 -2.17 8.64
C LEU A 169 -10.12 -1.28 7.48
N TRP A 170 -9.53 -1.41 6.30
CA TRP A 170 -9.96 -0.69 5.10
C TRP A 170 -11.42 -1.00 4.74
N THR A 171 -11.83 -2.27 4.73
CA THR A 171 -13.24 -2.63 4.46
C THR A 171 -14.21 -2.05 5.48
N ARG A 172 -13.79 -1.89 6.74
CA ARG A 172 -14.59 -1.21 7.77
C ARG A 172 -14.65 0.30 7.51
N LEU A 173 -13.52 0.94 7.20
CA LEU A 173 -13.42 2.38 6.95
C LEU A 173 -14.24 2.83 5.73
N LEU A 174 -14.41 1.96 4.74
CA LEU A 174 -15.28 2.18 3.57
C LEU A 174 -16.78 2.34 3.92
N ARG A 175 -17.22 1.92 5.11
CA ARG A 175 -18.62 1.98 5.54
C ARG A 175 -18.97 3.42 5.95
N PRO A 176 -19.90 4.11 5.27
CA PRO A 176 -20.26 5.48 5.64
C PRO A 176 -20.93 5.56 7.02
N THR A 177 -21.63 4.51 7.42
CA THR A 177 -22.39 4.40 8.67
C THR A 177 -21.55 3.95 9.87
N LEU A 178 -20.22 3.82 9.72
CA LEU A 178 -19.34 3.44 10.81
C LEU A 178 -19.34 4.52 11.90
N ALA A 179 -19.71 4.14 13.12
CA ALA A 179 -19.70 5.02 14.29
C ALA A 179 -18.35 5.74 14.46
N ILE A 180 -18.38 6.99 14.92
CA ILE A 180 -17.19 7.85 15.04
C ILE A 180 -16.09 7.16 15.85
N GLU A 181 -16.44 6.61 17.02
CA GLU A 181 -15.49 5.92 17.89
C GLU A 181 -14.85 4.70 17.19
N SER A 182 -15.66 3.88 16.51
CA SER A 182 -15.16 2.73 15.75
C SER A 182 -14.24 3.16 14.60
N ARG A 183 -14.53 4.30 13.95
CA ARG A 183 -13.68 4.86 12.90
C ARG A 183 -12.33 5.31 13.47
N ILE A 184 -12.33 6.00 14.61
CA ILE A 184 -11.10 6.41 15.32
C ILE A 184 -10.25 5.19 15.67
N ARG A 185 -10.85 4.13 16.25
CA ARG A 185 -10.14 2.88 16.56
C ARG A 185 -9.54 2.23 15.32
N CYS A 186 -10.30 2.16 14.22
CA CYS A 186 -9.80 1.60 12.97
C CYS A 186 -8.62 2.40 12.40
N LEU A 187 -8.68 3.74 12.48
CA LEU A 187 -7.61 4.63 12.05
C LEU A 187 -6.34 4.44 12.90
N TRP A 188 -6.45 4.30 14.22
CA TRP A 188 -5.30 4.02 15.09
C TRP A 188 -4.67 2.65 14.81
N LEU A 189 -5.48 1.61 14.58
CA LEU A 189 -4.96 0.30 14.20
C LEU A 189 -4.29 0.36 12.81
N ALA A 190 -4.83 1.14 11.88
CA ALA A 190 -4.22 1.36 10.58
C ALA A 190 -2.89 2.13 10.69
N PHE A 191 -2.81 3.11 11.60
CA PHE A 191 -1.58 3.83 11.93
C PHE A 191 -0.50 2.87 12.43
N ALA A 192 -0.85 2.01 13.39
CA ALA A 192 0.06 1.01 13.95
C ALA A 192 0.55 0.04 12.86
N GLY A 193 -0.36 -0.49 12.03
CA GLY A 193 0.01 -1.38 10.93
C GLY A 193 0.93 -0.72 9.90
N CYS A 194 0.65 0.52 9.49
CA CYS A 194 1.55 1.26 8.60
C CYS A 194 2.93 1.49 9.24
N SER A 195 2.98 1.75 10.56
CA SER A 195 4.24 1.92 11.29
C SER A 195 5.06 0.62 11.36
N ILE A 196 4.40 -0.53 11.52
CA ILE A 196 5.03 -1.85 11.46
C ILE A 196 5.67 -2.06 10.09
N LEU A 197 4.94 -1.80 9.00
CA LEU A 197 5.45 -1.96 7.64
C LEU A 197 6.63 -1.02 7.33
N ILE A 198 6.59 0.23 7.80
CA ILE A 198 7.77 1.13 7.73
C ILE A 198 8.97 0.50 8.44
N GLY A 199 8.75 -0.04 9.64
CA GLY A 199 9.78 -0.69 10.44
C GLY A 199 10.39 -1.88 9.71
N THR A 200 9.56 -2.80 9.19
CA THR A 200 10.03 -3.99 8.47
C THR A 200 10.81 -3.62 7.21
N THR A 201 10.30 -2.69 6.40
CA THR A 201 11.00 -2.18 5.21
C THR A 201 12.31 -1.49 5.59
N GLY A 202 12.33 -0.71 6.67
CA GLY A 202 13.52 -0.05 7.16
C GLY A 202 14.61 -1.05 7.56
N VAL A 203 14.25 -2.11 8.30
CA VAL A 203 15.22 -3.14 8.68
C VAL A 203 15.66 -3.96 7.45
N TYR A 204 14.77 -4.24 6.49
CA TYR A 204 15.14 -4.88 5.23
C TYR A 204 16.28 -4.12 4.53
N PHE A 205 16.11 -2.81 4.30
CA PHE A 205 17.15 -1.98 3.69
C PHE A 205 18.43 -1.89 4.52
N LEU A 206 18.33 -1.63 5.83
CA LEU A 206 19.51 -1.50 6.69
C LEU A 206 20.31 -2.80 6.77
N SER A 207 19.63 -3.94 6.78
CA SER A 207 20.27 -5.26 6.79
C SER A 207 21.06 -5.50 5.50
N GLU A 208 20.53 -5.08 4.34
CA GLU A 208 21.24 -5.21 3.07
C GLU A 208 22.45 -4.28 2.95
N VAL A 209 22.30 -3.02 3.37
CA VAL A 209 23.41 -2.06 3.42
C VAL A 209 24.53 -2.61 4.30
N ARG A 210 24.18 -3.18 5.46
CA ARG A 210 25.14 -3.82 6.37
C ARG A 210 25.83 -5.03 5.72
N ALA A 211 25.10 -5.83 4.94
CA ALA A 211 25.64 -6.98 4.21
C ALA A 211 26.49 -6.58 2.98
N GLY A 212 26.53 -5.29 2.63
CA GLY A 212 27.27 -4.80 1.47
C GLY A 212 26.62 -5.16 0.14
N PHE A 213 25.29 -5.33 0.13
CA PHE A 213 24.52 -5.75 -1.05
C PHE A 213 24.90 -7.15 -1.59
N SER A 214 25.40 -8.04 -0.74
CA SER A 214 25.91 -9.35 -1.14
C SER A 214 24.87 -10.29 -1.74
N ASP A 215 23.60 -10.09 -1.37
CA ASP A 215 22.48 -10.92 -1.84
C ASP A 215 21.80 -10.31 -3.08
N VAL A 216 22.19 -9.09 -3.49
CA VAL A 216 21.59 -8.40 -4.63
C VAL A 216 22.20 -8.85 -5.96
N GLY A 217 21.46 -9.64 -6.73
CA GLY A 217 21.79 -10.09 -8.07
C GLY A 217 21.33 -9.15 -9.20
N GLN A 218 21.47 -9.62 -10.45
CA GLN A 218 21.08 -8.91 -11.69
C GLN A 218 21.73 -7.53 -11.92
N GLY A 219 22.83 -7.23 -11.23
CA GLY A 219 23.63 -6.02 -11.44
C GLY A 219 22.83 -4.74 -11.25
N ALA A 220 23.04 -3.74 -12.12
CA ALA A 220 22.42 -2.42 -11.99
C ALA A 220 20.88 -2.46 -12.06
N PHE A 221 20.30 -3.36 -12.86
CA PHE A 221 18.86 -3.50 -12.94
C PHE A 221 18.28 -4.06 -11.63
N GLY A 222 18.88 -5.12 -11.11
CA GLY A 222 18.43 -5.71 -9.85
C GLY A 222 18.55 -4.74 -8.68
N LEU A 223 19.68 -4.03 -8.56
CA LEU A 223 19.89 -3.05 -7.51
C LEU A 223 18.97 -1.83 -7.65
N TRP A 224 19.04 -1.10 -8.76
CA TRP A 224 18.39 0.20 -8.85
C TRP A 224 16.89 0.11 -9.13
N PHE A 225 16.46 -0.84 -9.95
CA PHE A 225 15.05 -0.96 -10.30
C PHE A 225 14.31 -1.79 -9.24
N LYS A 226 14.68 -3.05 -9.07
CA LYS A 226 13.91 -3.98 -8.25
C LYS A 226 14.13 -3.76 -6.76
N PHE A 227 15.39 -3.70 -6.32
CA PHE A 227 15.68 -3.51 -4.90
C PHE A 227 15.36 -2.09 -4.42
N ILE A 228 15.80 -1.04 -5.14
CA ILE A 228 15.55 0.36 -4.73
C ILE A 228 14.19 0.88 -5.23
N ALA A 229 13.98 1.00 -6.55
CA ALA A 229 12.84 1.76 -7.07
C ALA A 229 11.47 1.15 -6.74
N GLU A 230 11.34 -0.18 -6.69
CA GLU A 230 10.09 -0.84 -6.32
C GLU A 230 9.79 -0.76 -4.82
N ASN A 231 10.81 -0.74 -3.95
CA ASN A 231 10.63 -0.75 -2.49
C ASN A 231 10.61 0.65 -1.86
N VAL A 232 11.29 1.66 -2.45
CA VAL A 232 11.31 3.04 -1.91
C VAL A 232 9.91 3.65 -1.72
N PRO A 233 8.92 3.44 -2.62
CA PRO A 233 7.55 3.88 -2.37
C PRO A 233 6.99 3.35 -1.06
N PHE A 234 7.26 2.09 -0.70
CA PHE A 234 6.83 1.48 0.56
C PHE A 234 7.60 1.99 1.78
N ALA A 235 8.80 2.52 1.60
CA ALA A 235 9.56 3.17 2.67
C ALA A 235 9.08 4.61 2.92
N VAL A 236 8.76 5.37 1.86
CA VAL A 236 8.54 6.83 1.95
C VAL A 236 7.08 7.21 2.10
N LEU A 237 6.20 6.61 1.28
CA LEU A 237 4.79 6.96 1.24
C LEU A 237 4.04 6.76 2.58
N PRO A 238 4.29 5.71 3.36
CA PRO A 238 3.52 5.47 4.57
C PRO A 238 3.68 6.62 5.59
N PHE A 239 4.78 7.38 5.59
CA PHE A 239 4.92 8.56 6.45
C PHE A 239 3.84 9.63 6.16
N PHE A 240 3.53 9.87 4.88
CA PHE A 240 2.44 10.78 4.49
C PHE A 240 1.07 10.21 4.88
N VAL A 241 0.92 8.88 4.81
CA VAL A 241 -0.30 8.19 5.23
C VAL A 241 -0.50 8.29 6.74
N LEU A 242 0.55 8.11 7.55
CA LEU A 242 0.52 8.29 8.99
C LEU A 242 0.08 9.71 9.35
N TRP A 243 0.62 10.72 8.66
CA TRP A 243 0.18 12.11 8.82
C TRP A 243 -1.29 12.29 8.44
N GLY A 244 -1.73 11.71 7.32
CA GLY A 244 -3.13 11.75 6.89
C GLY A 244 -4.09 11.07 7.87
N ILE A 245 -3.69 9.94 8.46
CA ILE A 245 -4.43 9.24 9.50
C ILE A 245 -4.50 10.11 10.76
N HIS A 246 -3.39 10.70 11.20
CA HIS A 246 -3.35 11.58 12.35
C HIS A 246 -4.33 12.76 12.21
N ARG A 247 -4.38 13.40 11.03
CA ARG A 247 -5.33 14.49 10.74
C ARG A 247 -6.79 14.04 10.84
N GLN A 248 -7.11 12.83 10.38
CA GLN A 248 -8.45 12.26 10.49
C GLN A 248 -8.83 11.96 11.93
N VAL A 249 -7.91 11.38 12.70
CA VAL A 249 -8.11 11.09 14.12
C VAL A 249 -8.34 12.38 14.90
N ASP A 250 -7.48 13.39 14.76
CA ASP A 250 -7.61 14.68 15.46
C ASP A 250 -8.98 15.32 15.20
N TYR A 251 -9.43 15.36 13.93
CA TYR A 251 -10.75 15.87 13.57
C TYR A 251 -11.89 15.07 14.25
N LEU A 252 -11.85 13.74 14.14
CA LEU A 252 -12.92 12.87 14.65
C LEU A 252 -12.99 12.89 16.17
N THR A 253 -11.85 12.93 16.86
CA THR A 253 -11.80 13.00 18.33
C THR A 253 -12.38 14.32 18.84
N ARG A 254 -12.03 15.45 18.23
CA ARG A 254 -12.65 16.76 18.58
C ARG A 254 -14.16 16.75 18.34
N ARG A 255 -14.59 16.16 17.23
CA ARG A 255 -16.01 16.05 16.89
C ARG A 255 -16.77 15.17 17.88
N ALA A 256 -16.19 14.04 18.31
CA ALA A 256 -16.79 13.18 19.33
C ALA A 256 -16.98 13.93 20.64
N GLY A 257 -15.94 14.63 21.12
CA GLY A 257 -16.02 15.41 22.36
C GLY A 257 -17.07 16.54 22.30
N ALA A 258 -17.23 17.20 21.15
CA ALA A 258 -18.26 18.22 20.98
C ALA A 258 -19.69 17.63 21.05
N LEU A 259 -19.91 16.45 20.46
CA LEU A 259 -21.21 15.76 20.50
C LEU A 259 -21.57 15.31 21.91
N ASP A 260 -20.61 14.75 22.65
CA ASP A 260 -20.79 14.34 24.03
C ASP A 260 -21.14 15.54 24.92
N ALA A 261 -20.45 16.68 24.75
CA ALA A 261 -20.74 17.91 25.49
C ALA A 261 -22.17 18.43 25.23
N THR A 262 -22.64 18.39 23.97
CA THR A 262 -24.03 18.79 23.65
C THR A 262 -25.07 17.83 24.20
N ALA A 263 -24.77 16.52 24.26
CA ALA A 263 -25.68 15.52 24.82
C ALA A 263 -25.84 15.67 26.35
N HIS A 264 -24.84 16.20 27.05
CA HIS A 264 -24.92 16.49 28.48
C HIS A 264 -25.66 17.80 28.83
N LEU A 265 -25.88 18.67 27.85
CA LEU A 265 -26.60 19.93 28.02
C LEU A 265 -28.09 19.86 27.65
N ALA A 266 -28.53 18.74 27.05
CA ALA A 266 -29.91 18.47 26.65
C ALA A 266 -30.61 17.53 27.63
#